data_AF-A0AAD9LHJ6-F1
#
_entry.id   AF-A0AAD9LHJ6-F1
#
_cell.length_a   1.000
_cell.length_b   1.000
_cell.length_c   1.000
_cell.angle_alpha   90.00
_cell.angle_beta   90.00
_cell.angle_gamma   90.00
#
_symmetry.space_group_name_H-M   'P 1'
#
loop_
_entity.id
_entity.type
_entity.pdbx_description
1 polymer ?
#
loop_
_entity_poly.entity_id
_entity_poly.type
_entity_poly.pdbx_seq_one_letter_code
_entity_poly.pdbx_strand_id
1 'polypeptide(L)'
;MWLNVQQIETLVGKMTVKVGDTVLAYHGLMIYDAKVQKVDNGQGVEEAPGAGGNPTANTQYYLHYQGWAKKWDEWVRHDRVLEDTPTNRGLQKKAKDDVAKAKKEKRLSKKKKISSAGVDAPSSRKSPFKRLKRSTENEYEEFPGPEGTNEDGTSAKQINIQMPFSLKKQLVEDWKNVTHSPHKLVPLPRKPNVSQIIKTYLEFKKSKVHDGEASEEKEYKNIEGIMEGVQSYFDRALSSILLYRMERRQYQELREKQGEEMPLSQIYGAEHLIRLFVRLPVLLASSNISPRELQQIQARLNDFLKFIQKNSAAWFVTEYEAASEKYVEQATASS
;
A
#
# COMPACT_ATOMS: atom_id res chain seq x y z
N MET A 1 6.12 -21.52 43.20
CA MET A 1 7.43 -20.86 43.12
C MET A 1 7.32 -19.80 42.04
N TRP A 2 7.20 -18.54 42.46
CA TRP A 2 7.15 -17.40 41.56
C TRP A 2 8.55 -17.20 40.99
N LEU A 3 8.71 -17.41 39.68
CA LEU A 3 9.96 -17.06 39.02
C LEU A 3 10.05 -15.53 38.96
N ASN A 4 11.20 -15.05 39.43
CA ASN A 4 11.49 -13.66 39.74
C ASN A 4 11.56 -12.82 38.46
N VAL A 5 10.99 -11.60 38.49
CA VAL A 5 10.92 -10.68 37.34
C VAL A 5 12.32 -10.30 36.82
N GLN A 6 13.35 -10.39 37.67
CA GLN A 6 14.77 -10.21 37.31
C GLN A 6 15.40 -11.35 36.49
N GLN A 7 14.72 -12.50 36.35
CA GLN A 7 15.21 -13.64 35.57
C GLN A 7 14.69 -13.66 34.14
N ILE A 8 13.72 -12.79 33.80
CA ILE A 8 13.27 -12.56 32.42
C ILE A 8 14.20 -11.57 31.69
N GLU A 9 14.93 -10.71 32.44
CA GLU A 9 15.89 -9.76 31.87
C GLU A 9 17.25 -10.38 31.46
N THR A 10 17.46 -11.68 31.62
CA THR A 10 18.79 -12.33 31.43
C THR A 10 18.94 -13.23 30.21
N LEU A 11 17.98 -13.26 29.28
CA LEU A 11 18.07 -14.05 28.04
C LEU A 11 17.79 -13.28 26.74
N VAL A 12 17.91 -11.95 26.76
CA VAL A 12 18.15 -11.17 25.55
C VAL A 12 19.66 -11.01 25.44
N GLY A 13 20.30 -11.83 24.59
CA GLY A 13 21.71 -11.66 24.27
C GLY A 13 21.97 -10.20 23.94
N LYS A 14 22.94 -9.58 24.61
CA LYS A 14 23.35 -8.19 24.42
C LYS A 14 23.87 -8.02 23.00
N MET A 15 22.95 -7.74 22.09
CA MET A 15 23.27 -7.38 20.73
C MET A 15 24.22 -6.16 20.78
N THR A 16 25.40 -6.22 20.20
CA THR A 16 26.36 -5.11 20.18
C THR A 16 26.73 -4.85 18.73
N VAL A 17 26.02 -3.92 18.09
CA VAL A 17 26.25 -3.54 16.70
C VAL A 17 26.91 -2.18 16.62
N LYS A 18 27.97 -2.07 15.83
CA LYS A 18 28.77 -0.86 15.67
C LYS A 18 28.80 -0.38 14.23
N VAL A 19 29.15 0.89 14.04
CA VAL A 19 29.43 1.46 12.73
C VAL A 19 30.58 0.68 12.07
N GLY A 20 30.32 0.19 10.85
CA GLY A 20 31.26 -0.60 10.07
C GLY A 20 30.99 -2.11 10.10
N ASP A 21 30.15 -2.59 11.01
CA ASP A 21 29.85 -4.02 11.13
C ASP A 21 28.98 -4.52 9.97
N THR A 22 29.21 -5.77 9.59
CA THR A 22 28.31 -6.52 8.71
C THR A 22 27.23 -7.15 9.57
N VAL A 23 25.99 -6.85 9.22
CA VAL A 23 24.80 -7.30 9.94
C VAL A 23 23.81 -7.94 8.97
N LEU A 24 22.85 -8.65 9.55
CA LEU A 24 21.70 -9.18 8.83
C LEU A 24 20.51 -8.26 9.12
N ALA A 25 19.84 -7.78 8.08
CA ALA A 25 18.76 -6.82 8.24
C ALA A 25 17.48 -7.31 7.58
N TYR A 26 16.37 -7.20 8.32
CA TYR A 26 15.04 -7.44 7.81
C TYR A 26 14.64 -6.34 6.82
N HIS A 27 14.24 -6.77 5.63
CA HIS A 27 13.60 -5.93 4.64
C HIS A 27 12.43 -6.70 4.03
N GLY A 28 11.22 -6.42 4.53
CA GLY A 28 10.06 -7.27 4.29
C GLY A 28 10.21 -8.65 4.96
N LEU A 29 9.74 -9.68 4.28
CA LEU A 29 9.87 -11.09 4.69
C LEU A 29 11.30 -11.66 4.61
N MET A 30 12.23 -10.90 4.02
CA MET A 30 13.55 -11.38 3.66
C MET A 30 14.59 -10.75 4.58
N ILE A 31 15.67 -11.50 4.80
CA ILE A 31 16.83 -11.05 5.57
C ILE A 31 17.99 -10.90 4.60
N TYR A 32 18.59 -9.70 4.57
CA TYR A 32 19.68 -9.35 3.66
C TYR A 32 20.95 -9.03 4.43
N ASP A 33 22.07 -9.19 3.76
CA ASP A 33 23.36 -8.75 4.27
C ASP A 33 23.44 -7.24 4.12
N ALA A 34 23.79 -6.54 5.19
CA ALA A 34 23.91 -5.10 5.21
C ALA A 34 25.14 -4.67 5.99
N LYS A 35 25.63 -3.47 5.70
CA LYS A 35 26.71 -2.82 6.45
C LYS A 35 26.17 -1.61 7.18
N VAL A 36 26.50 -1.50 8.46
CA VAL A 36 26.14 -0.33 9.27
C VAL A 36 27.04 0.83 8.87
N GLN A 37 26.45 1.90 8.36
CA GLN A 37 27.16 3.13 8.03
C GLN A 37 27.10 4.16 9.15
N LYS A 38 25.98 4.24 9.88
CA LYS A 38 25.79 5.19 10.99
C LYS A 38 24.95 4.56 12.08
N VAL A 39 25.10 5.04 13.32
CA VAL A 39 24.32 4.62 14.49
C VAL A 39 23.78 5.88 15.16
N ASP A 40 22.52 5.86 15.60
CA ASP A 40 21.96 6.90 16.47
C ASP A 40 21.34 6.23 17.70
N ASN A 41 21.89 6.52 18.87
CA ASN A 41 21.42 5.98 20.16
C ASN A 41 20.45 6.93 20.89
N GLY A 42 19.92 7.96 20.21
CA GLY A 42 19.08 9.01 20.79
C GLY A 42 19.88 10.15 21.42
N GLN A 43 21.21 10.16 21.28
CA GLN A 43 22.11 11.24 21.66
C GLN A 43 22.76 11.93 20.46
N GLY A 44 22.33 11.58 19.24
CA GLY A 44 22.88 12.08 17.99
C GLY A 44 23.50 10.98 17.14
N VAL A 45 23.77 11.33 15.88
CA VAL A 45 24.28 10.39 14.88
C VAL A 45 25.80 10.22 15.02
N GLU A 46 26.23 9.00 15.24
CA GLU A 46 27.63 8.57 15.24
C GLU A 46 28.00 7.91 13.90
N GLU A 47 29.09 8.38 13.30
CA GLU A 47 29.60 7.88 12.01
C GLU A 47 31.04 7.33 12.11
N ALA A 48 31.66 7.44 13.29
CA ALA A 48 33.02 6.97 13.50
C ALA A 48 33.07 5.43 13.50
N PRO A 49 34.02 4.78 12.81
CA PRO A 49 34.16 3.33 12.83
C PRO A 49 34.31 2.81 14.26
N GLY A 50 33.52 1.80 14.62
CA GLY A 50 33.51 1.24 15.98
C GLY A 50 32.70 2.02 17.02
N ALA A 51 32.08 3.14 16.64
CA ALA A 51 31.08 3.84 17.44
C ALA A 51 29.74 3.05 17.47
N GLY A 52 28.98 3.18 18.56
CA GLY A 52 27.86 2.30 18.89
C GLY A 52 28.04 1.52 20.21
N GLY A 53 27.14 0.60 20.49
CA GLY A 53 27.10 -0.10 21.78
C GLY A 53 25.90 -1.02 21.92
N ASN A 54 25.47 -1.26 23.17
CA ASN A 54 24.23 -1.99 23.43
C ASN A 54 23.04 -1.14 22.93
N PRO A 55 22.17 -1.67 22.06
CA PRO A 55 21.02 -0.96 21.57
C PRO A 55 20.07 -0.69 22.72
N THR A 56 19.56 0.53 22.75
CA THR A 56 18.38 0.90 23.52
C THR A 56 17.15 0.80 22.63
N ALA A 57 15.95 0.91 23.20
CA ALA A 57 14.69 0.88 22.45
C ALA A 57 14.59 1.96 21.35
N ASN A 58 15.39 3.02 21.47
CA ASN A 58 15.44 4.14 20.54
C ASN A 58 16.63 4.07 19.56
N THR A 59 17.48 3.04 19.65
CA THR A 59 18.64 2.92 18.77
C THR A 59 18.20 2.66 17.32
N GLN A 60 18.77 3.44 16.40
CA GLN A 60 18.59 3.33 14.96
C GLN A 60 19.94 3.14 14.27
N TYR A 61 19.92 2.43 13.15
CA TYR A 61 21.08 2.11 12.33
C TYR A 61 20.83 2.57 10.90
N TYR A 62 21.77 3.30 10.31
CA TYR A 62 21.75 3.61 8.89
C TYR A 62 22.46 2.48 8.14
N LEU A 63 21.73 1.73 7.33
CA LEU A 63 22.22 0.53 6.68
C LEU A 63 22.41 0.71 5.18
N HIS A 64 23.47 0.08 4.67
CA HIS A 64 23.66 -0.15 3.24
C HIS A 64 23.56 -1.63 2.94
N TYR A 65 22.59 -2.03 2.14
CA TYR A 65 22.39 -3.42 1.75
C TYR A 65 23.43 -3.87 0.72
N GLN A 66 24.05 -5.02 0.95
CA GLN A 66 25.11 -5.53 0.09
C GLN A 66 24.57 -5.86 -1.32
N GLY A 67 25.18 -5.24 -2.34
CA GLY A 67 24.77 -5.37 -3.74
C GLY A 67 23.60 -4.47 -4.15
N TRP A 68 23.15 -3.56 -3.28
CA TRP A 68 22.09 -2.61 -3.58
C TRP A 68 22.68 -1.22 -3.87
N ALA A 69 21.95 -0.39 -4.63
CA ALA A 69 22.36 0.99 -4.89
C ALA A 69 22.16 1.88 -3.65
N LYS A 70 23.03 2.87 -3.45
CA LYS A 70 23.01 3.80 -2.29
C LYS A 70 21.68 4.51 -2.02
N LYS A 71 20.84 4.68 -3.05
CA LYS A 71 19.49 5.26 -2.89
C LYS A 71 18.54 4.41 -2.02
N TRP A 72 18.93 3.17 -1.73
CA TRP A 72 18.21 2.23 -0.86
C TRP A 72 18.74 2.21 0.57
N ASP A 73 19.74 3.03 0.88
CA ASP A 73 20.29 3.12 2.22
C ASP A 73 19.23 3.78 3.13
N GLU A 74 18.85 3.12 4.21
CA GLU A 74 17.76 3.53 5.08
C GLU A 74 18.15 3.49 6.56
N TRP A 75 17.49 4.34 7.35
CA TRP A 75 17.50 4.25 8.81
C TRP A 75 16.52 3.17 9.25
N VAL A 76 17.01 2.17 9.99
CA VAL A 76 16.20 1.10 10.56
C VAL A 76 16.36 1.07 12.07
N ARG A 77 15.32 0.64 12.78
CA ARG A 77 15.38 0.45 14.23
C ARG A 77 16.13 -0.84 14.59
N HIS A 78 16.57 -0.94 15.84
CA HIS A 78 17.37 -2.07 16.32
C HIS A 78 16.69 -3.45 16.17
N ASP A 79 15.36 -3.51 16.17
CA ASP A 79 14.55 -4.72 15.99
C ASP A 79 14.63 -5.31 14.57
N ARG A 80 14.94 -4.49 13.57
CA ARG A 80 15.16 -4.93 12.17
C ARG A 80 16.58 -5.41 11.90
N VAL A 81 17.49 -5.28 12.86
CA VAL A 81 18.90 -5.66 12.72
C VAL A 81 19.16 -6.91 13.54
N LEU A 82 19.94 -7.83 12.96
CA LEU A 82 20.41 -9.06 13.56
C LEU A 82 21.93 -9.12 13.43
N GLU A 83 22.61 -9.58 14.47
CA GLU A 83 24.04 -9.87 14.36
C GLU A 83 24.31 -11.00 13.37
N ASP A 84 25.49 -10.96 12.75
CA ASP A 84 25.95 -12.03 11.88
C ASP A 84 26.40 -13.26 12.69
N THR A 85 25.43 -14.01 13.19
CA THR A 85 25.64 -15.27 13.92
C THR A 85 25.20 -16.46 13.07
N PRO A 86 25.77 -17.67 13.28
CA PRO A 86 25.35 -18.87 12.57
C PRO A 86 23.84 -19.17 12.70
N THR A 87 23.26 -18.86 13.87
CA THR A 87 21.82 -18.97 14.13
C THR A 87 21.00 -18.03 13.24
N ASN A 88 21.41 -16.76 13.14
CA ASN A 88 20.72 -15.75 12.33
C ASN A 88 20.90 -15.99 10.82
N ARG A 89 22.05 -16.54 10.40
CA ARG A 89 22.26 -17.05 9.03
C ARG A 89 21.32 -18.22 8.71
N GLY A 90 21.03 -19.08 9.70
CA GLY A 90 19.99 -20.10 9.61
C GLY A 90 18.61 -19.49 9.35
N LEU A 91 18.24 -18.42 10.06
CA LEU A 91 16.99 -17.67 9.84
C LEU A 91 16.94 -17.06 8.45
N GLN A 92 18.04 -16.48 7.96
CA GLN A 92 18.13 -15.95 6.60
C GLN A 92 17.85 -17.03 5.54
N LYS A 93 18.44 -18.22 5.71
CA LYS A 93 18.21 -19.35 4.81
C LYS A 93 16.76 -19.82 4.86
N LYS A 94 16.20 -19.98 6.06
CA LYS A 94 14.80 -20.38 6.25
C LYS A 94 13.82 -19.39 5.61
N ALA A 95 14.04 -18.09 5.82
CA ALA A 95 13.23 -17.04 5.20
C ALA A 95 13.25 -17.11 3.66
N LYS A 96 14.42 -17.35 3.06
CA LYS A 96 14.56 -17.57 1.61
C LYS A 96 13.79 -18.81 1.14
N ASP A 97 13.90 -19.92 1.86
CA ASP A 97 13.24 -21.19 1.52
C ASP A 97 11.71 -21.09 1.64
N ASP A 98 11.19 -20.44 2.68
CA ASP A 98 9.76 -20.26 2.92
C ASP A 98 9.12 -19.38 1.82
N VAL A 99 9.78 -18.29 1.42
CA VAL A 99 9.34 -17.45 0.29
C VAL A 99 9.38 -18.23 -1.03
N ALA A 100 10.40 -19.06 -1.25
CA ALA A 100 10.49 -19.91 -2.45
C ALA A 100 9.37 -20.98 -2.48
N LYS A 101 9.07 -21.59 -1.34
CA LYS A 101 7.99 -22.57 -1.18
C LYS A 101 6.62 -21.93 -1.42
N ALA A 102 6.36 -20.76 -0.84
CA ALA A 102 5.13 -20.00 -1.06
C ALA A 102 4.95 -19.62 -2.55
N LYS A 103 6.03 -19.21 -3.23
CA LYS A 103 6.02 -18.97 -4.68
C LYS A 103 5.70 -20.24 -5.48
N LYS A 104 6.24 -21.40 -5.09
CA LYS A 104 5.99 -22.70 -5.75
C LYS A 104 4.52 -23.15 -5.56
N GLU A 105 3.98 -23.02 -4.36
CA GLU A 105 2.57 -23.34 -4.04
C GLU A 105 1.59 -22.43 -4.80
N LYS A 106 1.90 -21.14 -4.92
CA LYS A 106 1.14 -20.18 -5.75
C LYS A 106 1.16 -20.54 -7.25
N ARG A 107 2.26 -21.11 -7.76
CA ARG A 107 2.35 -21.62 -9.15
C ARG A 107 1.56 -22.91 -9.36
N LEU A 108 1.60 -23.84 -8.39
CA LEU A 108 0.88 -25.11 -8.44
C LEU A 108 -0.64 -24.93 -8.37
N SER A 109 -1.13 -24.02 -7.52
CA SER A 109 -2.56 -23.69 -7.42
C SER A 109 -3.10 -23.02 -8.71
N LYS A 110 -2.28 -22.21 -9.38
CA LYS A 110 -2.62 -21.61 -10.68
C LYS A 110 -2.70 -22.64 -11.81
N LYS A 111 -1.89 -23.72 -11.73
CA LYS A 111 -1.91 -24.85 -12.69
C LYS A 111 -3.12 -25.76 -12.50
N LYS A 112 -3.54 -26.03 -11.26
CA LYS A 112 -4.77 -26.79 -10.95
C LYS A 112 -6.07 -26.08 -11.41
N LYS A 113 -6.10 -24.75 -11.44
CA LYS A 113 -7.24 -23.98 -11.98
C LYS A 113 -7.39 -24.07 -13.51
N ILE A 114 -6.34 -24.46 -14.23
CA ILE A 114 -6.38 -24.62 -15.70
C ILE A 114 -6.85 -26.04 -16.07
N SER A 115 -6.57 -27.05 -15.25
CA SER A 115 -6.97 -28.43 -15.50
C SER A 115 -8.42 -28.77 -15.12
N SER A 116 -9.15 -27.88 -14.46
CA SER A 116 -10.57 -28.08 -14.12
C SER A 116 -11.56 -27.56 -15.17
N ALA A 117 -11.08 -26.90 -16.22
CA ALA A 117 -11.87 -26.60 -17.40
C ALA A 117 -11.62 -27.71 -18.42
N GLY A 118 -12.37 -28.80 -18.30
CA GLY A 118 -12.28 -29.95 -19.19
C GLY A 118 -12.63 -29.56 -20.63
N VAL A 119 -11.61 -29.54 -21.49
CA VAL A 119 -11.72 -29.72 -22.94
C VAL A 119 -10.46 -30.46 -23.41
N ASP A 120 -10.63 -31.73 -23.74
CA ASP A 120 -9.63 -32.51 -24.46
C ASP A 120 -9.58 -32.06 -25.93
N ALA A 121 -8.43 -31.56 -26.38
CA ALA A 121 -7.94 -31.79 -27.74
C ALA A 121 -6.43 -31.43 -27.86
N PRO A 122 -5.62 -32.26 -28.53
CA PRO A 122 -4.20 -32.04 -28.73
C PRO A 122 -3.96 -31.18 -29.98
N SER A 123 -2.90 -30.36 -29.97
CA SER A 123 -1.98 -30.15 -31.10
C SER A 123 -1.27 -28.81 -31.00
N SER A 124 0.04 -28.90 -31.10
CA SER A 124 0.98 -27.85 -31.42
C SER A 124 0.52 -26.99 -32.62
N ARG A 125 0.16 -25.73 -32.38
CA ARG A 125 0.32 -24.67 -33.39
C ARG A 125 0.93 -23.43 -32.74
N LYS A 126 2.19 -23.18 -33.14
CA LYS A 126 2.93 -21.95 -32.90
C LYS A 126 2.11 -20.76 -33.44
N SER A 127 1.70 -19.86 -32.56
CA SER A 127 1.12 -18.57 -32.97
C SER A 127 2.26 -17.61 -33.39
N PRO A 128 2.12 -16.84 -34.50
CA PRO A 128 3.21 -16.11 -35.13
C PRO A 128 3.57 -14.76 -34.48
N PHE A 129 2.89 -14.34 -33.42
CA PHE A 129 3.04 -13.00 -32.85
C PHE A 129 4.20 -12.83 -31.86
N LYS A 130 5.11 -13.81 -31.73
CA LYS A 130 6.24 -13.74 -30.80
C LYS A 130 7.52 -13.13 -31.39
N ARG A 131 7.43 -12.47 -32.55
CA ARG A 131 8.59 -11.99 -33.31
C ARG A 131 8.53 -10.48 -33.60
N LEU A 132 8.25 -9.68 -32.58
CA LEU A 132 8.55 -8.23 -32.63
C LEU A 132 8.77 -7.64 -31.22
N LYS A 133 9.90 -8.00 -30.61
CA LYS A 133 10.64 -7.16 -29.65
C LYS A 133 11.96 -7.84 -29.29
N ARG A 134 12.92 -7.72 -30.21
CA ARG A 134 14.35 -7.87 -29.91
C ARG A 134 15.13 -7.04 -30.92
N SER A 135 15.23 -5.74 -30.65
CA SER A 135 16.33 -4.84 -31.06
C SER A 135 15.99 -3.40 -30.66
N THR A 136 15.95 -3.11 -29.37
CA THR A 136 16.29 -1.77 -28.88
C THR A 136 16.83 -1.97 -27.48
N GLU A 137 18.15 -1.96 -27.44
CA GLU A 137 18.98 -1.91 -26.25
C GLU A 137 18.58 -0.66 -25.46
N ASN A 138 17.92 -0.88 -24.32
CA ASN A 138 17.81 0.10 -23.26
C ASN A 138 17.97 -0.71 -21.97
N GLU A 139 19.19 -0.61 -21.46
CA GLU A 139 19.67 -1.10 -20.18
C GLU A 139 18.91 -0.38 -19.06
N TYR A 140 17.75 -0.93 -18.70
CA TYR A 140 17.11 -0.67 -17.42
C TYR A 140 17.11 -1.98 -16.65
N GLU A 141 18.08 -2.09 -15.74
CA GLU A 141 18.13 -3.06 -14.66
C GLU A 141 16.73 -3.35 -14.11
N GLU A 142 16.30 -4.60 -14.31
CA GLU A 142 15.01 -5.15 -13.94
C GLU A 142 14.92 -5.18 -12.41
N PHE A 143 14.26 -4.16 -11.87
CA PHE A 143 14.01 -3.95 -10.45
C PHE A 143 13.30 -5.15 -9.79
N PRO A 144 13.94 -5.91 -8.87
CA PRO A 144 13.20 -6.80 -7.99
C PRO A 144 12.65 -5.96 -6.83
N GLY A 145 11.53 -5.29 -7.06
CA GLY A 145 10.82 -4.61 -5.97
C GLY A 145 10.42 -5.62 -4.90
N PRO A 146 10.62 -5.34 -3.60
CA PRO A 146 10.15 -6.22 -2.55
C PRO A 146 8.62 -6.09 -2.45
N GLU A 147 7.91 -7.00 -3.11
CA GLU A 147 6.62 -7.47 -2.62
C GLU A 147 6.83 -8.11 -1.23
N GLY A 148 6.18 -7.55 -0.20
CA GLY A 148 5.77 -8.30 0.99
C GLY A 148 6.60 -8.09 2.25
N THR A 149 6.22 -7.11 3.05
CA THR A 149 6.28 -7.20 4.53
C THR A 149 5.10 -8.08 4.99
N ASN A 150 5.35 -9.37 5.24
CA ASN A 150 4.60 -10.10 6.24
C ASN A 150 5.56 -10.28 7.42
N GLU A 151 5.28 -9.63 8.53
CA GLU A 151 5.80 -10.07 9.82
C GLU A 151 4.79 -11.04 10.43
N ASP A 152 5.32 -12.11 11.01
CA ASP A 152 4.66 -13.37 11.34
C ASP A 152 3.96 -13.31 12.71
N GLY A 153 2.93 -14.14 12.93
CA GLY A 153 2.45 -14.46 14.29
C GLY A 153 0.95 -14.30 14.60
N THR A 154 0.14 -13.79 13.68
CA THR A 154 -1.33 -13.98 13.68
C THR A 154 -1.74 -14.21 12.24
N SER A 155 -2.74 -15.04 11.96
CA SER A 155 -3.24 -15.18 10.59
C SER A 155 -3.80 -13.83 10.13
N ALA A 156 -2.95 -12.96 9.58
CA ALA A 156 -3.32 -11.64 9.12
C ALA A 156 -4.44 -11.85 8.09
N LYS A 157 -5.62 -11.31 8.40
CA LYS A 157 -6.80 -11.38 7.54
C LYS A 157 -6.44 -10.65 6.24
N GLN A 158 -5.92 -11.38 5.25
CA GLN A 158 -5.41 -10.77 4.03
C GLN A 158 -6.59 -10.41 3.14
N ILE A 159 -6.97 -9.14 3.14
CA ILE A 159 -8.06 -8.62 2.32
C ILE A 159 -7.50 -8.25 0.95
N ASN A 160 -8.14 -8.75 -0.10
CA ASN A 160 -7.73 -8.46 -1.47
C ASN A 160 -8.84 -7.72 -2.23
N ILE A 161 -8.85 -6.39 -2.14
CA ILE A 161 -9.70 -5.56 -2.98
C ILE A 161 -9.14 -5.59 -4.40
N GLN A 162 -9.90 -6.15 -5.33
CA GLN A 162 -9.49 -6.33 -6.72
C GLN A 162 -9.79 -5.07 -7.51
N MET A 163 -8.79 -4.20 -7.62
CA MET A 163 -8.92 -3.00 -8.43
C MET A 163 -8.87 -3.31 -9.94
N PRO A 164 -9.88 -2.87 -10.73
CA PRO A 164 -9.86 -3.01 -12.18
C PRO A 164 -8.64 -2.34 -12.84
N PHE A 165 -8.14 -2.92 -13.93
CA PHE A 165 -6.93 -2.43 -14.62
C PHE A 165 -7.05 -0.97 -15.10
N SER A 166 -8.22 -0.57 -15.59
CA SER A 166 -8.44 0.82 -16.04
C SER A 166 -8.34 1.82 -14.88
N LEU A 167 -8.82 1.47 -13.68
CA LEU A 167 -8.70 2.33 -12.50
C LEU A 167 -7.25 2.36 -11.97
N LYS A 168 -6.50 1.25 -12.10
CA LYS A 168 -5.05 1.27 -11.84
C LYS A 168 -4.31 2.20 -12.79
N LYS A 169 -4.64 2.16 -14.08
CA LYS A 169 -4.08 3.09 -15.08
C LYS A 169 -4.41 4.54 -14.71
N GLN A 170 -5.65 4.80 -14.28
CA GLN A 170 -6.08 6.11 -13.81
C GLN A 170 -5.26 6.59 -12.61
N LEU A 171 -4.99 5.73 -11.62
CA LEU A 171 -4.14 6.09 -10.47
C LEU A 171 -2.70 6.43 -10.87
N VAL A 172 -2.12 5.69 -11.82
CA VAL A 172 -0.77 5.96 -12.30
C VAL A 172 -0.72 7.31 -13.03
N GLU A 173 -1.76 7.61 -13.81
CA GLU A 173 -1.87 8.87 -14.55
C GLU A 173 -2.11 10.06 -13.60
N ASP A 174 -3.00 9.91 -12.63
CA ASP A 174 -3.26 10.88 -11.56
C ASP A 174 -1.98 11.18 -10.76
N TRP A 175 -1.27 10.13 -10.32
CA TRP A 175 0.01 10.29 -9.65
C TRP A 175 1.02 11.07 -10.50
N LYS A 176 1.16 10.76 -11.79
CA LYS A 176 2.06 11.51 -12.69
C LYS A 176 1.67 12.97 -12.81
N ASN A 177 0.39 13.27 -13.07
CA ASN A 177 -0.08 14.64 -13.25
C ASN A 177 0.13 15.50 -12.00
N VAL A 178 -0.05 14.93 -10.80
CA VAL A 178 0.12 15.68 -9.55
C VAL A 178 1.58 15.78 -9.12
N THR A 179 2.37 14.72 -9.27
CA THR A 179 3.72 14.64 -8.68
C THR A 179 4.86 15.03 -9.62
N HIS A 180 4.67 14.96 -10.93
CA HIS A 180 5.72 15.32 -11.90
C HIS A 180 5.51 16.73 -12.45
N SER A 181 6.61 17.39 -12.81
CA SER A 181 6.56 18.67 -13.51
C SER A 181 6.12 18.47 -14.97
N PRO A 182 5.23 19.32 -15.52
CA PRO A 182 4.53 20.41 -14.86
C PRO A 182 3.46 19.89 -13.88
N HIS A 183 3.48 20.39 -12.65
CA HIS A 183 2.52 19.99 -11.62
C HIS A 183 1.11 20.40 -12.03
N LYS A 184 0.17 19.47 -11.93
CA LYS A 184 -1.24 19.72 -12.19
C LYS A 184 -2.09 19.31 -10.99
N LEU A 185 -3.23 19.96 -10.83
CA LEU A 185 -4.15 19.74 -9.73
C LEU A 185 -5.52 19.39 -10.28
N VAL A 186 -6.24 18.59 -9.51
CA VAL A 186 -7.65 18.33 -9.78
C VAL A 186 -8.44 19.61 -9.45
N PRO A 187 -9.27 20.12 -10.38
CA PRO A 187 -10.11 21.29 -10.11
C PRO A 187 -11.12 20.97 -9.01
N LEU A 188 -11.22 21.85 -8.00
CA LEU A 188 -12.17 21.74 -6.89
C LEU A 188 -13.13 22.95 -6.89
N PRO A 189 -14.42 22.78 -6.54
CA PRO A 189 -15.08 21.53 -6.15
C PRO A 189 -15.42 20.63 -7.34
N ARG A 190 -15.40 19.31 -7.12
CA ARG A 190 -15.67 18.30 -8.15
C ARG A 190 -17.15 18.08 -8.40
N LYS A 191 -17.46 17.77 -9.67
CA LYS A 191 -18.78 17.33 -10.13
C LYS A 191 -18.62 16.10 -11.06
N PRO A 192 -19.20 14.94 -10.71
CA PRO A 192 -19.81 14.64 -9.41
C PRO A 192 -18.77 14.57 -8.27
N ASN A 193 -19.19 14.92 -7.06
CA ASN A 193 -18.39 14.71 -5.84
C ASN A 193 -18.57 13.29 -5.27
N VAL A 194 -17.77 12.91 -4.27
CA VAL A 194 -17.83 11.56 -3.66
C VAL A 194 -19.23 11.24 -3.12
N SER A 195 -19.87 12.17 -2.41
CA SER A 195 -21.23 11.97 -1.88
C SER A 195 -22.23 11.69 -3.01
N GLN A 196 -22.14 12.41 -4.13
CA GLN A 196 -22.97 12.20 -5.31
C GLN A 196 -22.69 10.86 -5.97
N ILE A 197 -21.42 10.47 -6.13
CA ILE A 197 -21.03 9.17 -6.70
C ILE A 197 -21.61 8.03 -5.86
N ILE A 198 -21.48 8.10 -4.54
CA ILE A 198 -22.03 7.10 -3.62
C ILE A 198 -23.55 7.07 -3.71
N LYS A 199 -24.22 8.23 -3.71
CA LYS A 199 -25.67 8.33 -3.84
C LYS A 199 -26.16 7.71 -5.15
N THR A 200 -25.53 8.01 -6.28
CA THR A 200 -25.87 7.41 -7.59
C THR A 200 -25.71 5.88 -7.58
N TYR A 201 -24.70 5.35 -6.89
CA TYR A 201 -24.54 3.90 -6.73
C TYR A 201 -25.64 3.29 -5.86
N LEU A 202 -26.00 3.92 -4.75
CA LEU A 202 -27.08 3.47 -3.88
C LEU A 202 -28.44 3.48 -4.61
N GLU A 203 -28.73 4.54 -5.36
CA GLU A 203 -29.94 4.62 -6.20
C GLU A 203 -29.97 3.49 -7.25
N PHE A 204 -28.84 3.22 -7.90
CA PHE A 204 -28.71 2.09 -8.82
C PHE A 204 -28.97 0.76 -8.11
N LYS A 205 -28.46 0.56 -6.90
CA LYS A 205 -28.72 -0.67 -6.13
C LYS A 205 -30.17 -0.78 -5.68
N LYS A 206 -30.77 0.31 -5.24
CA LYS A 206 -32.18 0.38 -4.84
C LYS A 206 -33.11 0.02 -6.01
N SER A 207 -32.81 0.49 -7.22
CA SER A 207 -33.58 0.14 -8.43
C SER A 207 -33.54 -1.35 -8.82
N LYS A 208 -32.65 -2.13 -8.21
CA LYS A 208 -32.50 -3.57 -8.45
C LYS A 208 -33.15 -4.44 -7.37
N VAL A 209 -33.68 -3.81 -6.30
CA VAL A 209 -34.44 -4.49 -5.25
C VAL A 209 -35.88 -4.66 -5.71
N HIS A 210 -36.40 -5.89 -5.62
CA HIS A 210 -37.80 -6.20 -5.91
C HIS A 210 -38.66 -5.96 -4.69
N ASP A 211 -39.83 -5.36 -4.91
CA ASP A 211 -40.75 -5.00 -3.84
C ASP A 211 -41.32 -6.27 -3.17
N GLY A 212 -41.18 -6.37 -1.83
CA GLY A 212 -41.66 -7.51 -1.04
C GLY A 212 -40.62 -8.58 -0.66
N GLU A 213 -39.38 -8.51 -1.15
CA GLU A 213 -38.31 -9.44 -0.76
C GLU A 213 -37.49 -8.94 0.45
N ALA A 214 -37.87 -9.36 1.65
CA ALA A 214 -37.20 -8.97 2.91
C ALA A 214 -35.68 -9.29 2.93
N SER A 215 -35.22 -10.26 2.14
CA SER A 215 -33.79 -10.57 1.99
C SER A 215 -33.04 -9.51 1.20
N GLU A 216 -33.62 -9.00 0.11
CA GLU A 216 -33.00 -7.98 -0.75
C GLU A 216 -32.98 -6.61 -0.07
N GLU A 217 -34.03 -6.26 0.68
CA GLU A 217 -34.10 -5.06 1.52
C GLU A 217 -32.96 -5.04 2.56
N LYS A 218 -32.73 -6.19 3.22
CA LYS A 218 -31.64 -6.34 4.19
C LYS A 218 -30.27 -6.24 3.52
N GLU A 219 -30.12 -6.77 2.31
CA GLU A 219 -28.89 -6.64 1.52
C GLU A 219 -28.64 -5.17 1.12
N TYR A 220 -29.66 -4.44 0.69
CA TYR A 220 -29.57 -3.01 0.39
C TYR A 220 -29.10 -2.21 1.60
N LYS A 221 -29.72 -2.40 2.77
CA LYS A 221 -29.31 -1.71 4.02
C LYS A 221 -27.86 -2.03 4.41
N ASN A 222 -27.40 -3.25 4.14
CA ASN A 222 -26.00 -3.61 4.35
C ASN A 222 -25.07 -2.85 3.40
N ILE A 223 -25.44 -2.73 2.12
CA ILE A 223 -24.67 -1.95 1.14
C ILE A 223 -24.63 -0.47 1.53
N GLU A 224 -25.77 0.10 1.93
CA GLU A 224 -25.92 1.48 2.40
C GLU A 224 -24.96 1.77 3.55
N GLY A 225 -24.98 0.96 4.62
CA GLY A 225 -24.07 1.13 5.76
C GLY A 225 -22.59 0.99 5.39
N ILE A 226 -22.23 0.11 4.45
CA ILE A 226 -20.85 0.00 3.97
C ILE A 226 -20.44 1.27 3.22
N MET A 227 -21.31 1.81 2.36
CA MET A 227 -21.02 3.03 1.60
C MET A 227 -20.94 4.28 2.49
N GLU A 228 -21.81 4.39 3.50
CA GLU A 228 -21.70 5.41 4.54
C GLU A 228 -20.36 5.33 5.27
N GLY A 229 -19.91 4.11 5.59
CA GLY A 229 -18.59 3.86 6.16
C GLY A 229 -17.45 4.31 5.25
N VAL A 230 -17.54 4.03 3.94
CA VAL A 230 -16.56 4.51 2.95
C VAL A 230 -16.53 6.04 2.90
N GLN A 231 -17.69 6.70 2.91
CA GLN A 231 -17.79 8.17 2.88
C GLN A 231 -17.20 8.80 4.14
N SER A 232 -17.62 8.34 5.32
CA SER A 232 -17.11 8.81 6.61
C SER A 232 -15.60 8.59 6.74
N TYR A 233 -15.11 7.45 6.25
CA TYR A 233 -13.68 7.18 6.25
C TYR A 233 -12.93 8.09 5.29
N PHE A 234 -13.47 8.34 4.09
CA PHE A 234 -12.90 9.30 3.14
C PHE A 234 -12.75 10.68 3.77
N ASP A 235 -13.80 11.18 4.45
CA ASP A 235 -13.79 12.47 5.12
C ASP A 235 -12.70 12.57 6.20
N ARG A 236 -12.44 11.48 6.93
CA ARG A 236 -11.41 11.43 7.99
C ARG A 236 -10.00 11.20 7.45
N ALA A 237 -9.87 10.46 6.35
CA ALA A 237 -8.60 10.00 5.83
C ALA A 237 -7.98 10.93 4.78
N LEU A 238 -8.76 11.82 4.17
CA LEU A 238 -8.30 12.62 3.04
C LEU A 238 -7.02 13.41 3.37
N SER A 239 -7.10 14.27 4.40
CA SER A 239 -6.02 15.19 4.79
C SER A 239 -4.77 14.48 5.32
N SER A 240 -4.92 13.25 5.83
CA SER A 240 -3.84 12.47 6.42
C SER A 240 -3.11 11.60 5.41
N ILE A 241 -3.84 10.84 4.58
CA ILE A 241 -3.25 9.75 3.78
C ILE A 241 -3.61 9.73 2.28
N LEU A 242 -4.54 10.57 1.80
CA LEU A 242 -5.00 10.53 0.39
C LEU A 242 -4.45 11.65 -0.49
N LEU A 243 -3.99 12.76 0.10
CA LEU A 243 -3.42 13.89 -0.64
C LEU A 243 -1.91 13.74 -0.87
N TYR A 244 -1.46 14.03 -2.10
CA TYR A 244 -0.05 14.20 -2.39
C TYR A 244 0.46 15.55 -1.87
N ARG A 245 1.79 15.69 -1.80
CA ARG A 245 2.47 16.89 -1.29
C ARG A 245 1.93 18.19 -1.92
N MET A 246 1.77 18.22 -3.25
CA MET A 246 1.31 19.41 -3.97
C MET A 246 -0.17 19.75 -3.72
N GLU A 247 -1.01 18.78 -3.34
CA GLU A 247 -2.43 19.01 -3.07
C GLU A 247 -2.68 19.49 -1.64
N ARG A 248 -1.72 19.33 -0.72
CA ARG A 248 -1.88 19.77 0.69
C ARG A 248 -2.12 21.27 0.79
N ARG A 249 -1.49 22.05 -0.09
CA ARG A 249 -1.69 23.48 -0.15
C ARG A 249 -3.08 23.85 -0.67
N GLN A 250 -3.53 23.23 -1.76
CA GLN A 250 -4.90 23.39 -2.28
C GLN A 250 -5.94 23.09 -1.20
N TYR A 251 -5.69 22.05 -0.38
CA TYR A 251 -6.52 21.73 0.76
C TYR A 251 -6.54 22.83 1.83
N GLN A 252 -5.38 23.38 2.22
CA GLN A 252 -5.30 24.48 3.20
C GLN A 252 -6.07 25.71 2.73
N GLU A 253 -5.82 26.17 1.50
CA GLU A 253 -6.52 27.32 0.90
C GLU A 253 -8.03 27.08 0.81
N LEU A 254 -8.45 25.84 0.56
CA LEU A 254 -9.85 25.47 0.52
C LEU A 254 -10.48 25.53 1.93
N ARG A 255 -9.77 25.08 2.96
CA ARG A 255 -10.23 25.14 4.36
C ARG A 255 -10.32 26.57 4.89
N GLU A 256 -9.38 27.44 4.51
CA GLU A 256 -9.44 28.87 4.84
C GLU A 256 -10.65 29.56 4.21
N LYS A 257 -11.01 29.21 2.97
CA LYS A 257 -12.12 29.84 2.23
C LYS A 257 -13.49 29.32 2.63
N GLN A 258 -13.63 28.01 2.84
CA GLN A 258 -14.92 27.34 3.02
C GLN A 258 -15.23 26.92 4.46
N GLY A 259 -14.26 27.05 5.38
CA GLY A 259 -14.38 26.59 6.75
C GLY A 259 -14.26 25.06 6.91
N GLU A 260 -14.11 24.61 8.15
CA GLU A 260 -13.97 23.18 8.47
C GLU A 260 -15.29 22.40 8.44
N GLU A 261 -16.45 23.09 8.40
CA GLU A 261 -17.76 22.47 8.51
C GLU A 261 -18.16 21.63 7.28
N MET A 262 -17.63 21.93 6.09
CA MET A 262 -18.01 21.19 4.89
C MET A 262 -17.31 19.81 4.83
N PRO A 263 -18.07 18.71 4.66
CA PRO A 263 -17.50 17.38 4.44
C PRO A 263 -16.68 17.33 3.16
N LEU A 264 -15.52 16.67 3.20
CA LEU A 264 -14.61 16.57 2.06
C LEU A 264 -15.19 15.73 0.92
N SER A 265 -16.09 14.82 1.25
CA SER A 265 -16.87 14.00 0.33
C SER A 265 -17.79 14.85 -0.56
N GLN A 266 -18.13 16.07 -0.15
CA GLN A 266 -18.90 17.02 -0.97
C GLN A 266 -18.04 17.90 -1.88
N ILE A 267 -16.71 17.89 -1.69
CA ILE A 267 -15.76 18.75 -2.40
C ILE A 267 -14.94 17.95 -3.41
N TYR A 268 -14.43 16.79 -3.01
CA TYR A 268 -13.53 15.96 -3.79
C TYR A 268 -14.30 14.96 -4.67
N GLY A 269 -13.63 14.41 -5.68
CA GLY A 269 -14.22 13.57 -6.73
C GLY A 269 -13.73 12.13 -6.75
N ALA A 270 -13.91 11.49 -7.91
CA ALA A 270 -13.57 10.09 -8.13
C ALA A 270 -12.07 9.81 -8.02
N GLU A 271 -11.22 10.77 -8.40
CA GLU A 271 -9.76 10.70 -8.37
C GLU A 271 -9.25 10.35 -6.97
N HIS A 272 -9.65 11.14 -5.99
CA HIS A 272 -9.26 10.95 -4.59
C HIS A 272 -9.96 9.73 -3.98
N LEU A 273 -11.22 9.47 -4.38
CA LEU A 273 -11.97 8.31 -3.90
C LEU A 273 -11.26 7.00 -4.25
N ILE A 274 -10.75 6.84 -5.47
CA ILE A 274 -10.07 5.58 -5.84
C ILE A 274 -8.73 5.39 -5.12
N ARG A 275 -8.06 6.46 -4.67
CA ARG A 275 -6.86 6.36 -3.81
C ARG A 275 -7.18 5.68 -2.48
N LEU A 276 -8.39 5.90 -1.93
CA LEU A 276 -8.83 5.24 -0.70
C LEU A 276 -8.85 3.71 -0.85
N PHE A 277 -9.30 3.18 -2.00
CA PHE A 277 -9.38 1.74 -2.24
C PHE A 277 -8.01 1.05 -2.30
N VAL A 278 -6.92 1.79 -2.51
CA VAL A 278 -5.55 1.27 -2.38
C VAL A 278 -5.14 1.12 -0.91
N ARG A 279 -5.66 1.98 -0.03
CA ARG A 279 -5.33 2.00 1.41
C ARG A 279 -6.24 1.11 2.25
N LEU A 280 -7.50 0.93 1.86
CA LEU A 280 -8.50 0.13 2.59
C LEU A 280 -8.03 -1.29 2.98
N PRO A 281 -7.31 -2.07 2.14
CA PRO A 281 -6.89 -3.41 2.54
C PRO A 281 -6.01 -3.43 3.79
N VAL A 282 -5.09 -2.46 3.91
CA VAL A 282 -4.19 -2.33 5.07
C VAL A 282 -4.99 -1.94 6.32
N LEU A 283 -5.95 -1.02 6.16
CA LEU A 283 -6.75 -0.48 7.25
C LEU A 283 -7.77 -1.49 7.78
N LEU A 284 -8.41 -2.24 6.90
CA LEU A 284 -9.36 -3.27 7.27
C LEU A 284 -8.65 -4.50 7.86
N ALA A 285 -7.38 -4.76 7.52
CA ALA A 285 -6.60 -5.83 8.12
C ALA A 285 -6.34 -5.60 9.63
N SER A 286 -6.24 -4.35 10.07
CA SER A 286 -6.09 -3.99 11.50
C SER A 286 -7.40 -4.01 12.30
N SER A 287 -8.55 -4.26 11.66
CA SER A 287 -9.85 -4.19 12.31
C SER A 287 -10.32 -5.53 12.91
N ASN A 288 -11.08 -5.48 14.00
CA ASN A 288 -11.65 -6.67 14.64
C ASN A 288 -12.95 -7.15 13.95
N ILE A 289 -12.92 -7.32 12.62
CA ILE A 289 -14.07 -7.77 11.82
C ILE A 289 -13.99 -9.28 11.59
N SER A 290 -15.12 -10.00 11.66
CA SER A 290 -15.12 -11.44 11.40
C SER A 290 -14.74 -11.76 9.94
N PRO A 291 -14.08 -12.90 9.64
CA PRO A 291 -13.70 -13.23 8.26
C PRO A 291 -14.87 -13.26 7.27
N ARG A 292 -16.06 -13.65 7.74
CA ARG A 292 -17.29 -13.71 6.94
C ARG A 292 -17.79 -12.32 6.55
N GLU A 293 -17.88 -11.41 7.52
CA GLU A 293 -18.27 -10.01 7.26
C GLU A 293 -17.25 -9.32 6.37
N LEU A 294 -15.97 -9.61 6.58
CA LEU A 294 -14.88 -9.05 5.79
C LEU A 294 -14.98 -9.44 4.31
N GLN A 295 -15.33 -10.71 4.03
CA GLN A 295 -15.58 -11.18 2.67
C GLN A 295 -16.79 -10.49 2.03
N GLN A 296 -17.85 -10.22 2.81
CA GLN A 296 -19.02 -9.48 2.34
C GLN A 296 -18.66 -8.03 2.00
N ILE A 297 -17.95 -7.34 2.89
CA ILE A 297 -17.44 -5.98 2.65
C ILE A 297 -16.59 -5.95 1.39
N GLN A 298 -15.62 -6.87 1.27
CA GLN A 298 -14.76 -6.98 0.08
C GLN A 298 -15.57 -7.17 -1.21
N ALA A 299 -16.60 -8.01 -1.19
CA ALA A 299 -17.47 -8.21 -2.35
C ALA A 299 -18.20 -6.92 -2.76
N ARG A 300 -18.73 -6.15 -1.79
CA ARG A 300 -19.42 -4.88 -2.07
C ARG A 300 -18.47 -3.79 -2.55
N LEU A 301 -17.28 -3.69 -1.96
CA LEU A 301 -16.26 -2.75 -2.41
C LEU A 301 -15.79 -3.05 -3.84
N ASN A 302 -15.61 -4.33 -4.18
CA ASN A 302 -15.28 -4.73 -5.56
C ASN A 302 -16.39 -4.42 -6.56
N ASP A 303 -17.66 -4.60 -6.16
CA ASP A 303 -18.80 -4.26 -7.00
C ASP A 303 -18.89 -2.74 -7.25
N PHE A 304 -18.69 -1.94 -6.19
CA PHE A 304 -18.64 -0.50 -6.30
C PHE A 304 -17.49 -0.01 -7.21
N LEU A 305 -16.30 -0.62 -7.11
CA LEU A 305 -15.19 -0.33 -8.03
C LEU A 305 -15.53 -0.66 -9.50
N LYS A 306 -16.29 -1.73 -9.76
CA LYS A 306 -16.79 -2.03 -11.11
C LYS A 306 -17.81 -0.98 -11.57
N PHE A 307 -18.63 -0.46 -10.66
CA PHE A 307 -19.56 0.62 -10.97
C PHE A 307 -18.84 1.92 -11.32
N ILE A 308 -17.80 2.29 -10.56
CA ILE A 308 -16.91 3.42 -10.90
C ILE A 308 -16.24 3.20 -12.26
N GLN A 309 -15.73 2.00 -12.53
CA GLN A 309 -15.12 1.69 -13.82
C GLN A 309 -16.08 1.92 -14.98
N LYS A 310 -17.34 1.48 -14.88
CA LYS A 310 -18.36 1.64 -15.92
C LYS A 310 -18.69 3.11 -16.20
N ASN A 311 -18.64 3.96 -15.18
CA ASN A 311 -18.96 5.38 -15.29
C ASN A 311 -17.72 6.29 -15.39
N SER A 312 -16.54 5.69 -15.60
CA SER A 312 -15.26 6.40 -15.53
C SER A 312 -15.17 7.60 -16.47
N ALA A 313 -15.71 7.50 -17.69
CA ALA A 313 -15.71 8.61 -18.64
C ALA A 313 -16.44 9.87 -18.14
N ALA A 314 -17.46 9.72 -17.29
CA ALA A 314 -18.25 10.83 -16.76
C ALA A 314 -17.74 11.35 -15.40
N TRP A 315 -17.03 10.52 -14.65
CA TRP A 315 -16.68 10.83 -13.25
C TRP A 315 -15.25 11.31 -13.07
N PHE A 316 -14.33 10.88 -13.94
CA PHE A 316 -12.96 11.36 -13.92
C PHE A 316 -12.79 12.59 -14.79
N VAL A 317 -11.96 13.51 -14.33
CA VAL A 317 -11.57 14.71 -15.04
C VAL A 317 -10.77 14.35 -16.29
N THR A 318 -11.09 15.02 -17.40
CA THR A 318 -10.35 14.92 -18.66
C THR A 318 -9.06 15.76 -18.62
N GLU A 319 -9.12 16.94 -17.99
CA GLU A 319 -8.03 17.92 -17.94
C GLU A 319 -7.79 18.45 -16.53
N TYR A 320 -6.57 18.25 -16.02
CA TYR A 320 -6.13 18.78 -14.75
C TYR A 320 -5.67 20.23 -14.95
N GLU A 321 -5.86 21.07 -13.93
CA GLU A 321 -5.42 22.46 -13.96
C GLU A 321 -3.92 22.55 -13.72
N ALA A 322 -3.19 23.25 -14.58
CA ALA A 322 -1.77 23.48 -14.37
C ALA A 322 -1.55 24.36 -13.12
N ALA A 323 -0.67 23.92 -12.23
CA ALA A 323 -0.27 24.71 -11.08
C ALA A 323 0.62 25.88 -11.55
N SER A 324 0.28 27.10 -11.10
CA SER A 324 1.12 28.28 -11.37
C SER A 324 2.49 28.17 -10.69
N GLU A 325 3.50 28.83 -11.24
CA GLU A 325 4.86 28.85 -10.65
C GLU A 325 4.82 29.34 -9.20
N LYS A 326 4.08 30.42 -8.93
CA LYS A 326 3.82 30.92 -7.58
C LYS A 326 3.18 29.87 -6.67
N TYR A 327 2.26 29.06 -7.19
CA TYR A 327 1.66 27.98 -6.40
C TYR A 327 2.73 26.94 -6.00
N VAL A 328 3.53 26.49 -6.97
CA VAL A 328 4.59 25.48 -6.77
C VAL A 328 5.64 25.99 -5.78
N GLU A 329 6.06 27.24 -5.90
CA GLU A 329 7.02 27.86 -4.98
C GLU A 329 6.53 27.81 -3.54
N GLN A 330 5.31 28.29 -3.25
CA GLN A 330 4.85 28.31 -1.85
C GLN A 330 4.40 26.91 -1.37
N ALA A 331 4.01 25.99 -2.27
CA ALA A 331 3.79 24.58 -1.92
C ALA A 331 5.08 23.81 -1.58
N THR A 332 6.22 24.22 -2.16
CA THR A 332 7.53 23.62 -1.87
C THR A 332 8.23 24.28 -0.67
N ALA A 333 8.02 25.59 -0.45
CA ALA A 333 8.60 26.36 0.66
C ALA A 333 8.01 26.04 2.04
N SER A 334 6.76 25.56 2.13
CA SER A 334 6.12 25.20 3.40
C SER A 334 6.54 23.82 3.95
N SER A 335 7.82 23.46 3.88
CA SER A 335 8.36 22.19 4.41
C SER A 335 9.48 22.36 5.40
#